data_AF-A0A9J6GTN0-F1
#
_entry.id   AF-A0A9J6GTN0-F1
#
_cell.length_a   1.000
_cell.length_b   1.000
_cell.length_c   1.000
_cell.angle_alpha   90.00
_cell.angle_beta   90.00
_cell.angle_gamma   90.00
#
_symmetry.space_group_name_H-M   'P 1'
#
loop_
_entity.id
_entity.type
_entity.pdbx_description
1 polymer ?
#
loop_
_entity_poly.entity_id
_entity_poly.type
_entity_poly.pdbx_seq_one_letter_code
_entity_poly.pdbx_strand_id
1 'polypeptide(L)'
;MDDLHLVQETIQNDRDSATASFSKIFAQVQAVANKMNVEVTSRRAGARQQDRGVALENPEEYFRRTVFIPFMDYELAQLHQRFEKHRTTLECFCVIVPSAIPPLQDNREKAAGNLVASFPQDVDARAALGELRLWWAKWMNKAANLCPSTGTTALSHCDCQFYPNLHKLPPQREHFRE
;
A
#
# COMPACT_ATOMS: atom_id res chain seq x y z
N MET A 1 -4.82 3.94 -8.62
CA MET A 1 -5.58 2.80 -8.03
C MET A 1 -5.49 1.61 -8.98
N ASP A 2 -5.65 1.86 -10.29
CA ASP A 2 -5.28 0.92 -11.36
C ASP A 2 -3.85 0.37 -11.22
N ASP A 3 -2.90 1.21 -10.79
CA ASP A 3 -1.52 0.76 -10.55
C ASP A 3 -1.38 -0.28 -9.43
N LEU A 4 -2.22 -0.24 -8.39
CA LEU A 4 -2.18 -1.22 -7.32
C LEU A 4 -2.68 -2.58 -7.80
N HIS A 5 -3.78 -2.58 -8.57
CA HIS A 5 -4.31 -3.79 -9.18
C HIS A 5 -3.28 -4.39 -10.15
N LEU A 6 -2.63 -3.55 -10.95
CA LEU A 6 -1.55 -3.98 -11.85
C LEU A 6 -0.39 -4.64 -11.10
N VAL A 7 0.03 -4.06 -9.96
CA VAL A 7 1.09 -4.64 -9.13
C VAL A 7 0.65 -5.98 -8.53
N GLN A 8 -0.57 -6.07 -7.99
CA GLN A 8 -1.11 -7.33 -7.44
C GLN A 8 -1.20 -8.42 -8.51
N GLU A 9 -1.70 -8.07 -9.70
CA GLU A 9 -1.79 -8.97 -10.84
C GLU A 9 -0.41 -9.45 -11.29
N THR A 10 0.58 -8.56 -11.33
CA THR A 10 1.96 -8.92 -11.70
C THR A 10 2.55 -9.92 -10.71
N ILE A 11 2.40 -9.68 -9.40
CA ILE A 11 2.91 -10.59 -8.36
C ILE A 11 2.15 -11.92 -8.39
N GLN A 12 0.84 -11.90 -8.62
CA GLN A 12 0.04 -13.12 -8.76
C GLN A 12 0.49 -13.94 -9.98
N ASN A 13 0.74 -13.29 -11.12
CA ASN A 13 1.24 -13.96 -12.32
C ASN A 13 2.60 -14.61 -12.08
N ASP A 14 3.52 -13.93 -11.38
CA ASP A 14 4.82 -14.51 -11.00
C ASP A 14 4.67 -15.66 -9.99
N ARG A 15 3.65 -15.62 -9.13
CA ARG A 15 3.34 -16.69 -8.19
C ARG A 15 2.73 -17.92 -8.87
N ASP A 16 1.88 -17.72 -9.88
CA ASP A 16 1.25 -18.78 -10.67
C ASP A 16 2.27 -19.44 -11.61
N SER A 17 3.16 -18.62 -12.18
CA SER A 17 4.29 -19.06 -13.00
C SER A 17 5.59 -19.27 -12.21
N ALA A 18 5.49 -19.55 -10.90
CA ALA A 18 6.62 -19.59 -9.97
C ALA A 18 7.78 -20.47 -10.40
N THR A 19 7.53 -21.56 -11.13
CA THR A 19 8.62 -22.38 -11.71
C THR A 19 9.45 -21.59 -12.72
N ALA A 20 8.80 -20.89 -13.66
CA ALA A 20 9.48 -20.12 -14.69
C ALA A 20 10.11 -18.83 -14.14
N SER A 21 9.38 -18.11 -13.28
CA SER A 21 9.88 -16.86 -12.68
C SER A 21 11.03 -17.12 -11.72
N PHE A 22 10.93 -18.14 -10.86
CA PHE A 22 12.03 -18.48 -9.95
C PHE A 22 13.26 -19.02 -10.68
N SER A 23 13.10 -19.75 -11.79
CA SER A 23 14.25 -20.26 -12.53
C SER A 23 15.18 -19.16 -13.05
N LYS A 24 14.61 -18.02 -13.48
CA LYS A 24 15.38 -16.83 -13.87
C LYS A 24 16.18 -16.26 -12.68
N ILE A 25 15.54 -16.17 -11.51
CA ILE A 25 16.17 -15.68 -10.28
C ILE A 25 17.28 -16.64 -9.84
N PHE A 26 17.00 -17.95 -9.86
CA PHE A 26 17.94 -18.99 -9.47
C PHE A 26 19.16 -19.02 -10.39
N ALA A 27 19.00 -18.84 -11.70
CA ALA A 27 20.11 -18.72 -12.64
C ALA A 27 21.03 -17.53 -12.32
N GLN A 28 20.47 -16.38 -11.90
CA GLN A 28 21.26 -15.23 -11.47
C GLN A 28 22.02 -15.52 -10.17
N VAL A 29 21.35 -16.14 -9.19
CA VAL A 29 21.98 -16.57 -7.93
C VAL A 29 23.13 -17.53 -8.21
N GLN A 30 22.92 -18.52 -9.08
CA GLN A 30 23.95 -19.49 -9.45
C GLN A 30 25.14 -18.82 -10.14
N ALA A 31 24.90 -17.85 -11.03
CA ALA A 31 25.96 -17.11 -11.69
C ALA A 31 26.82 -16.30 -10.69
N VAL A 32 26.19 -15.69 -9.68
CA VAL A 32 26.89 -14.98 -8.61
C VAL A 32 27.65 -15.94 -7.70
N ALA A 33 27.03 -17.06 -7.30
CA ALA A 33 27.65 -18.07 -6.46
C ALA A 33 28.90 -18.68 -7.12
N ASN A 34 28.82 -19.00 -8.42
CA ASN A 34 29.95 -19.49 -9.21
C ASN A 34 31.11 -18.48 -9.26
N LYS A 35 30.82 -17.17 -9.42
CA LYS A 35 31.86 -16.12 -9.38
C LYS A 35 32.56 -16.04 -8.02
N MET A 36 31.83 -16.32 -6.94
CA MET A 36 32.33 -16.31 -5.57
C MET A 36 32.91 -17.66 -5.13
N ASN A 37 32.92 -18.66 -6.02
CA ASN A 37 33.31 -20.05 -5.73
C ASN A 37 32.53 -20.65 -4.53
N VAL A 38 31.24 -20.29 -4.42
CA VAL A 38 30.30 -20.80 -3.42
C VAL A 38 29.35 -21.78 -4.07
N GLU A 39 29.19 -22.96 -3.48
CA GLU A 39 28.21 -23.95 -3.95
C GLU A 39 26.82 -23.66 -3.37
N VAL A 40 25.82 -23.54 -4.25
CA VAL A 40 24.41 -23.38 -3.84
C VAL A 40 23.87 -24.75 -3.48
N THR A 41 23.81 -25.04 -2.18
CA THR A 41 23.30 -26.31 -1.65
C THR A 41 22.06 -26.07 -0.81
N SER A 42 21.08 -26.97 -0.93
CA SER A 42 19.97 -27.02 0.03
C SER A 42 20.51 -27.54 1.38
N ARG A 43 20.28 -26.79 2.47
CA ARG A 43 20.87 -27.11 3.77
C ARG A 43 20.23 -28.37 4.37
N ARG A 44 21.00 -29.47 4.33
CA ARG A 44 20.92 -30.74 5.10
C ARG A 44 19.57 -31.03 5.79
N ALA A 45 18.84 -32.00 5.27
CA ALA A 45 18.10 -32.91 6.15
C ALA A 45 19.12 -33.42 7.19
N GLY A 46 18.98 -33.00 8.45
CA GLY A 46 19.82 -33.52 9.52
C GLY A 46 19.70 -35.05 9.52
N ALA A 47 20.76 -35.78 9.86
CA ALA A 47 20.81 -37.25 9.80
C ALA A 47 19.64 -37.98 10.51
N ARG A 48 18.83 -37.26 11.29
CA ARG A 48 17.61 -37.73 11.98
C ARG A 48 16.32 -37.63 11.16
N GLN A 49 16.34 -37.05 9.95
CA GLN A 49 15.17 -36.91 9.07
C GLN A 49 15.32 -37.75 7.79
N GLN A 50 15.81 -38.97 7.89
CA GLN A 50 15.92 -39.90 6.74
C GLN A 50 14.57 -40.54 6.35
N ASP A 51 13.56 -40.47 7.22
CA ASP A 51 12.28 -41.20 7.06
C ASP A 51 11.09 -40.31 6.63
N ARG A 52 11.38 -39.10 6.16
CA ARG A 52 10.40 -38.30 5.40
C ARG A 52 10.95 -38.26 3.99
N GLY A 53 10.25 -38.86 3.02
CA GLY A 53 10.67 -39.05 1.62
C GLY A 53 10.94 -37.77 0.82
N VAL A 54 11.77 -36.87 1.34
CA VAL A 54 12.33 -35.72 0.65
C VAL A 54 13.65 -36.19 0.07
N ALA A 55 13.55 -37.00 -0.97
CA ALA A 55 14.67 -37.31 -1.84
C ALA A 55 15.30 -35.99 -2.29
N LEU A 56 16.61 -35.84 -2.08
CA LEU A 56 17.51 -34.85 -2.70
C LEU A 56 16.77 -33.78 -3.53
N GLU A 57 16.11 -32.83 -2.87
CA GLU A 57 15.44 -31.76 -3.61
C GLU A 57 16.52 -30.93 -4.31
N ASN A 58 16.37 -30.74 -5.62
CA ASN A 58 17.13 -29.76 -6.38
C ASN A 58 17.16 -28.45 -5.57
N PRO A 59 18.32 -27.82 -5.31
CA PRO A 59 18.40 -26.57 -4.57
C PRO A 59 17.42 -25.51 -5.10
N GLU A 60 17.21 -25.46 -6.42
CA GLU A 60 16.22 -24.60 -7.05
C GLU A 60 14.80 -24.91 -6.58
N GLU A 61 14.41 -26.18 -6.56
CA GLU A 61 13.07 -26.59 -6.11
C GLU A 61 12.87 -26.32 -4.62
N TYR A 62 13.90 -26.60 -3.81
CA TYR A 62 13.88 -26.34 -2.38
C TYR A 62 13.65 -24.86 -2.08
N PHE A 63 14.46 -23.96 -2.65
CA PHE A 63 14.33 -22.52 -2.39
C PHE A 63 13.06 -21.94 -3.01
N ARG A 64 12.60 -22.47 -4.14
CA ARG A 64 11.30 -22.09 -4.72
C ARG A 64 10.16 -22.36 -3.74
N ARG A 65 10.13 -23.56 -3.14
CA ARG A 65 9.05 -24.00 -2.24
C ARG A 65 9.13 -23.40 -0.85
N THR A 66 10.34 -23.21 -0.32
CA THR A 66 10.55 -22.78 1.07
C THR A 66 10.72 -21.27 1.23
N VAL A 67 11.12 -20.56 0.17
CA VAL A 67 11.39 -19.12 0.21
C VAL A 67 10.53 -18.35 -0.78
N PHE A 68 10.65 -18.64 -2.08
CA PHE A 68 10.02 -17.80 -3.11
C PHE A 68 8.48 -17.81 -3.04
N ILE A 69 7.88 -19.00 -3.01
CA ILE A 69 6.42 -19.15 -2.93
C ILE A 69 5.86 -18.48 -1.65
N PRO A 70 6.37 -18.80 -0.43
CA PRO A 70 5.88 -18.14 0.78
C PRO A 70 6.09 -16.63 0.78
N PHE A 71 7.18 -16.14 0.20
CA PHE A 71 7.44 -14.71 0.08
C PHE A 71 6.41 -14.00 -0.79
N MET A 72 6.11 -14.55 -1.98
CA MET A 72 5.11 -13.99 -2.88
C MET A 72 3.70 -14.03 -2.27
N ASP A 73 3.35 -15.13 -1.60
CA ASP A 73 2.07 -15.25 -0.87
C ASP A 73 1.97 -14.21 0.26
N TYR A 74 3.08 -13.96 0.97
CA TYR A 74 3.15 -12.93 2.00
C TYR A 74 2.99 -11.52 1.42
N GLU A 75 3.70 -11.18 0.34
CA GLU A 75 3.60 -9.86 -0.31
C GLU A 75 2.16 -9.58 -0.79
N LEU A 76 1.51 -10.56 -1.42
CA LEU A 76 0.10 -10.45 -1.82
C LEU A 76 -0.80 -10.19 -0.61
N ALA A 77 -0.62 -10.94 0.47
CA ALA A 77 -1.39 -10.75 1.70
C ALA A 77 -1.14 -9.37 2.33
N GLN A 78 0.10 -8.87 2.33
CA GLN A 78 0.43 -7.54 2.83
C GLN A 78 -0.19 -6.43 1.98
N LEU A 79 -0.15 -6.55 0.65
CA LEU A 79 -0.77 -5.58 -0.25
C LEU A 79 -2.29 -5.53 -0.02
N HIS A 80 -2.94 -6.69 0.05
CA HIS A 80 -4.36 -6.78 0.38
C HIS A 80 -4.67 -6.17 1.75
N GLN A 81 -3.95 -6.56 2.81
CA GLN A 81 -4.19 -6.05 4.17
C GLN A 81 -3.97 -4.54 4.28
N ARG A 82 -2.91 -3.99 3.67
CA ARG A 82 -2.56 -2.57 3.82
C ARG A 82 -3.38 -1.65 2.93
N PHE A 83 -3.75 -2.10 1.73
CA PHE A 83 -4.42 -1.21 0.78
C PHE A 83 -5.91 -1.48 0.67
N GLU A 84 -6.39 -2.71 0.83
CA GLU A 84 -7.81 -3.02 0.73
C GLU A 84 -8.56 -2.66 2.00
N LYS A 85 -8.00 -2.98 3.18
CA LYS A 85 -8.56 -2.61 4.48
C LYS A 85 -8.66 -1.09 4.65
N HIS A 86 -7.67 -0.37 4.16
CA HIS A 86 -7.59 1.09 4.26
C HIS A 86 -8.11 1.80 3.00
N ARG A 87 -8.64 1.06 2.01
CA ARG A 87 -9.11 1.61 0.74
C ARG A 87 -10.15 2.70 0.96
N THR A 88 -11.18 2.39 1.74
CA THR A 88 -12.26 3.34 2.03
C THR A 88 -11.74 4.56 2.77
N THR A 89 -10.83 4.38 3.74
CA THR A 89 -10.23 5.49 4.47
C THR A 89 -9.39 6.39 3.56
N LEU A 90 -8.52 5.81 2.72
CA LEU A 90 -7.67 6.54 1.78
C LEU A 90 -8.49 7.28 0.71
N GLU A 91 -9.53 6.65 0.17
CA GLU A 91 -10.49 7.29 -0.74
C GLU A 91 -11.18 8.49 -0.07
N CYS A 92 -11.49 8.38 1.23
CA CYS A 92 -12.09 9.47 2.00
C CYS A 92 -11.12 10.64 2.20
N PHE A 93 -9.80 10.41 2.26
CA PHE A 93 -8.80 11.49 2.34
C PHE A 93 -8.65 12.29 1.03
N CYS A 94 -9.04 11.74 -0.11
CA CYS A 94 -9.03 12.46 -1.38
C CYS A 94 -9.90 13.73 -1.35
N VAL A 95 -10.92 13.79 -0.49
CA VAL A 95 -11.77 15.00 -0.35
C VAL A 95 -11.03 16.20 0.20
N ILE A 96 -9.84 16.01 0.80
CA ILE A 96 -9.00 17.08 1.33
C ILE A 96 -8.10 17.65 0.23
N VAL A 97 -7.70 16.83 -0.76
CA VAL A 97 -6.73 17.20 -1.81
C VAL A 97 -7.43 17.96 -2.93
N PRO A 98 -7.19 19.27 -3.09
CA PRO A 98 -7.97 20.10 -4.01
C PRO A 98 -7.97 19.66 -5.47
N SER A 99 -6.85 19.17 -6.00
CA SER A 99 -6.80 18.65 -7.37
C SER A 99 -7.56 17.33 -7.56
N ALA A 100 -7.76 16.58 -6.49
CA ALA A 100 -8.46 15.30 -6.50
C ALA A 100 -9.95 15.47 -6.20
N ILE A 101 -10.39 16.68 -5.83
CA ILE A 101 -11.81 17.02 -5.71
C ILE A 101 -12.40 16.92 -7.12
N PRO A 102 -13.27 15.92 -7.39
CA PRO A 102 -13.94 15.85 -8.68
C PRO A 102 -14.86 17.09 -8.80
N PRO A 103 -14.92 17.73 -9.97
CA PRO A 103 -15.67 18.98 -10.15
C PRO A 103 -17.16 18.83 -9.82
N LEU A 104 -17.74 17.64 -9.93
CA LEU A 104 -19.15 17.36 -9.66
C LEU A 104 -19.32 15.89 -9.21
N GLN A 105 -19.79 15.63 -7.99
CA GLN A 105 -20.57 14.41 -7.67
C GLN A 105 -21.15 14.40 -6.24
N ASP A 106 -22.34 13.81 -6.10
CA ASP A 106 -23.04 13.46 -4.84
C ASP A 106 -22.18 12.64 -3.86
N ASN A 107 -21.15 11.94 -4.37
CA ASN A 107 -20.30 11.07 -3.57
C ASN A 107 -19.35 11.84 -2.62
N ARG A 108 -19.11 13.14 -2.85
CA ARG A 108 -18.18 13.94 -2.03
C ARG A 108 -18.63 14.12 -0.59
N GLU A 109 -19.93 14.37 -0.37
CA GLU A 109 -20.51 14.58 0.95
C GLU A 109 -20.54 13.27 1.73
N LYS A 110 -20.81 12.15 1.03
CA LYS A 110 -20.74 10.81 1.60
C LYS A 110 -19.31 10.43 2.01
N ALA A 111 -18.32 10.69 1.14
CA ALA A 111 -16.91 10.46 1.45
C ALA A 111 -16.41 11.35 2.60
N ALA A 112 -16.84 12.62 2.65
CA ALA A 112 -16.55 13.50 3.77
C ALA A 112 -17.18 13.00 5.08
N GLY A 113 -18.42 12.53 5.05
CA GLY A 113 -19.08 11.90 6.19
C GLY A 113 -18.31 10.68 6.69
N ASN A 114 -17.88 9.80 5.79
CA ASN A 114 -17.08 8.62 6.11
C ASN A 114 -15.69 8.99 6.69
N LEU A 115 -15.05 10.03 6.15
CA LEU A 115 -13.78 10.55 6.67
C LEU A 115 -13.94 10.97 8.13
N VAL A 116 -14.90 11.85 8.38
CA VAL A 116 -15.15 12.42 9.70
C VAL A 116 -15.58 11.34 10.70
N ALA A 117 -16.41 10.38 10.26
CA ALA A 117 -16.81 9.23 11.08
C ALA A 117 -15.65 8.29 11.44
N SER A 118 -14.54 8.33 10.69
CA SER A 118 -13.34 7.56 11.00
C SER A 118 -12.50 8.17 12.14
N PHE A 119 -12.75 9.44 12.51
CA PHE A 119 -12.01 10.18 13.54
C PHE A 119 -12.93 10.78 14.63
N PRO A 120 -13.82 9.99 15.27
CA PRO A 120 -14.86 10.53 16.15
C PRO A 120 -14.31 11.12 17.47
N GLN A 121 -13.07 10.81 17.84
CA GLN A 121 -12.43 11.33 19.05
C GLN A 121 -11.64 12.62 18.82
N ASP A 122 -11.28 12.91 17.56
CA ASP A 122 -10.36 14.00 17.22
C ASP A 122 -11.06 15.24 16.64
N VAL A 123 -12.26 15.05 16.04
CA VAL A 123 -13.00 16.11 15.35
C VAL A 123 -14.47 16.18 15.74
N ASP A 124 -14.98 17.41 15.84
CA ASP A 124 -16.42 17.64 15.88
C ASP A 124 -17.01 17.43 14.49
N ALA A 125 -17.92 16.45 14.35
CA ALA A 125 -18.35 16.01 13.04
C ALA A 125 -19.06 17.09 12.22
N ARG A 126 -19.85 17.94 12.89
CA ARG A 126 -20.61 19.01 12.23
C ARG A 126 -19.68 20.14 11.80
N ALA A 127 -18.76 20.55 12.65
CA ALA A 127 -17.77 21.56 12.36
C ALA A 127 -16.82 21.12 11.24
N ALA A 128 -16.32 19.87 11.28
CA ALA A 128 -15.44 19.32 10.27
C ALA A 128 -16.09 19.30 8.87
N LEU A 129 -17.37 18.90 8.77
CA LEU A 129 -18.11 18.95 7.50
C LEU A 129 -18.32 20.39 7.01
N GLY A 130 -18.58 21.33 7.92
CA GLY A 130 -18.67 22.76 7.59
C GLY A 130 -17.35 23.32 7.05
N GLU A 131 -16.25 23.00 7.71
CA GLU A 131 -14.89 23.36 7.28
C GLU A 131 -14.53 22.77 5.91
N LEU A 132 -14.86 21.50 5.67
CA LEU A 132 -14.66 20.84 4.37
C LEU A 132 -15.42 21.55 3.24
N ARG A 133 -16.66 21.99 3.48
CA ARG A 133 -17.43 22.75 2.48
C ARG A 133 -16.79 24.11 2.18
N LEU A 134 -16.32 24.82 3.21
CA LEU A 134 -15.58 26.07 3.04
C LEU A 134 -14.25 25.85 2.31
N TRP A 135 -13.57 24.75 2.62
CA TRP A 135 -12.34 24.32 1.96
C TRP A 135 -12.56 24.08 0.47
N TRP A 136 -13.61 23.33 0.11
CA TRP A 136 -13.97 23.10 -1.29
C TRP A 136 -14.33 24.41 -1.99
N ALA A 137 -15.12 25.29 -1.37
CA ALA A 137 -15.48 26.58 -1.96
C ALA A 137 -14.26 27.47 -2.24
N LYS A 138 -13.23 27.42 -1.38
CA LYS A 138 -11.96 28.13 -1.58
C LYS A 138 -11.23 27.67 -2.85
N TRP A 139 -11.22 26.36 -3.12
CA TRP A 139 -10.44 25.78 -4.21
C TRP A 139 -11.22 25.60 -5.53
N MET A 140 -12.53 25.38 -5.48
CA MET A 140 -13.36 25.25 -6.70
C MET A 140 -13.38 26.51 -7.56
N ASN A 141 -13.08 27.68 -6.99
CA ASN A 141 -12.99 28.96 -7.72
C ASN A 141 -11.58 29.29 -8.22
N LYS A 142 -10.59 28.41 -7.99
CA LYS A 142 -9.20 28.62 -8.42
C LYS A 142 -8.91 27.82 -9.69
N ALA A 143 -8.00 28.32 -10.51
CA ALA A 143 -7.52 27.59 -11.67
C ALA A 143 -6.80 26.30 -11.23
N ALA A 144 -6.97 25.21 -11.97
CA ALA A 144 -6.48 23.88 -11.59
C ALA A 144 -4.96 23.82 -11.36
N ASN A 145 -4.18 24.67 -12.05
CA ASN A 145 -2.74 24.79 -11.88
C ASN A 145 -2.32 25.45 -10.54
N LEU A 146 -3.25 26.08 -9.83
CA LEU A 146 -3.04 26.67 -8.51
C LEU A 146 -3.56 25.78 -7.38
N CYS A 147 -4.29 24.71 -7.72
CA CYS A 147 -4.83 23.77 -6.75
C CYS A 147 -3.73 22.80 -6.29
N PRO A 148 -3.55 22.62 -4.97
CA PRO A 148 -2.61 21.64 -4.44
C PRO A 148 -2.90 20.23 -4.98
N SER A 149 -1.88 19.58 -5.50
CA SER A 149 -1.98 18.26 -6.13
C SER A 149 -1.70 17.09 -5.21
N THR A 150 -1.15 17.37 -4.02
CA THR A 150 -0.78 16.36 -3.04
C THR A 150 -1.38 16.68 -1.68
N GLY A 151 -1.56 15.67 -0.84
CA GLY A 151 -2.02 15.86 0.55
C GLY A 151 -1.14 16.85 1.32
N THR A 152 0.18 16.71 1.26
CA THR A 152 1.10 17.59 1.99
C THR A 152 1.01 19.06 1.56
N THR A 153 0.88 19.32 0.25
CA THR A 153 0.69 20.69 -0.24
C THR A 153 -0.68 21.23 0.16
N ALA A 154 -1.74 20.43 0.08
CA ALA A 154 -3.07 20.79 0.56
C ALA A 154 -3.04 21.18 2.06
N LEU A 155 -2.36 20.40 2.89
CA LEU A 155 -2.25 20.65 4.33
C LEU A 155 -1.47 21.92 4.65
N SER A 156 -0.46 22.26 3.85
CA SER A 156 0.29 23.51 4.04
C SER A 156 -0.59 24.75 3.90
N HIS A 157 -1.72 24.65 3.19
CA HIS A 157 -2.71 25.71 3.03
C HIS A 157 -3.89 25.60 4.01
N CYS A 158 -3.92 24.57 4.85
CA CYS A 158 -4.96 24.30 5.85
C CYS A 158 -4.62 25.02 7.16
N ASP A 159 -4.97 26.31 7.21
CA ASP A 159 -4.77 27.17 8.38
C ASP A 159 -5.61 26.69 9.57
N CYS A 160 -4.97 26.44 10.72
CA CYS A 160 -5.63 25.94 11.92
C CYS A 160 -6.62 26.93 12.56
N GLN A 161 -6.56 28.22 12.23
CA GLN A 161 -7.52 29.22 12.70
C GLN A 161 -8.84 29.13 11.93
N PHE A 162 -8.78 28.81 10.64
CA PHE A 162 -9.95 28.74 9.75
C PHE A 162 -10.49 27.31 9.60
N TYR A 163 -9.62 26.31 9.74
CA TYR A 163 -9.95 24.90 9.56
C TYR A 163 -9.41 24.04 10.73
N PRO A 164 -9.80 24.33 11.99
CA PRO A 164 -9.26 23.66 13.18
C PRO A 164 -9.54 22.16 13.25
N ASN A 165 -10.64 21.67 12.67
CA ASN A 165 -10.94 20.23 12.61
C ASN A 165 -10.24 19.57 11.42
N LEU A 166 -10.21 20.22 10.26
CA LEU A 166 -9.51 19.71 9.08
C LEU A 166 -8.00 19.60 9.29
N HIS A 167 -7.43 20.42 10.17
CA HIS A 167 -6.02 20.36 10.55
C HIS A 167 -5.68 19.15 11.45
N LYS A 168 -6.69 18.53 12.09
CA LYS A 168 -6.55 17.35 12.97
C LYS A 168 -6.79 16.01 12.26
N LEU A 169 -7.56 16.01 11.18
CA LEU A 169 -7.85 14.83 10.35
C LEU A 169 -6.62 14.13 9.71
N PRO A 170 -5.57 14.83 9.25
CA PRO A 170 -4.42 14.16 8.69
C PRO A 170 -3.61 13.56 9.83
N PRO A 171 -2.98 12.40 9.62
CA PRO A 171 -2.07 11.85 10.62
C PRO A 171 -0.93 12.84 10.82
N GLN A 172 -1.02 13.61 11.91
CA GLN A 172 0.13 14.29 12.48
C GLN A 172 1.18 13.18 12.70
N ARG A 173 2.44 13.47 12.37
CA ARG A 173 3.56 12.53 12.16
C ARG A 173 3.84 11.50 13.29
N GLU A 174 3.04 11.47 14.34
CA GLU A 174 3.28 10.73 15.58
C GLU A 174 2.59 9.34 15.64
N HIS A 175 1.66 9.00 14.73
CA HIS A 175 0.89 7.75 14.81
C HIS A 175 1.27 6.65 13.81
N PHE A 176 2.27 6.87 12.95
CA PHE A 176 2.82 5.84 12.05
C PHE A 176 4.18 5.32 12.52
N ARG A 177 4.29 4.98 13.80
CA ARG A 177 5.36 4.12 14.32
C ARG A 177 4.77 2.74 14.59
N GLU A 178 4.83 1.88 13.59
CA GLU A 178 4.77 0.42 13.76
C GLU A 178 5.98 -0.19 13.04
#